data_AF-C3KQW6-F1
#
_entry.id   AF-C3KQW6-F1
#
_cell.length_a   1.000
_cell.length_b   1.000
_cell.length_c   1.000
_cell.angle_alpha   90.00
_cell.angle_beta   90.00
_cell.angle_gamma   90.00
#
_symmetry.space_group_name_H-M   'P 1'
#
loop_
_entity.id
_entity.type
_entity.pdbx_description
1 polymer ?
#
loop_
_entity_poly.entity_id
_entity_poly.type
_entity_poly.pdbx_seq_one_letter_code
_entity_poly.pdbx_strand_id
1 'polypeptide(L)' 'MSKLTKVPPHPSNETVEKDDVAAATAVELAMEVYSCDAKTAAAHRAIEAWVEKREGEFTFWLHIFSNLKPDYVQRAPSAP' A
#
# COMPACT_ATOMS: atom_id res chain seq x y z
N MET A 1 6.31 -50.95 -2.79
CA MET A 1 4.91 -50.57 -2.46
C MET A 1 4.73 -49.10 -2.71
N SER A 2 3.84 -48.78 -3.64
CA SER A 2 3.68 -47.53 -4.38
C SER A 2 3.28 -46.35 -3.50
N LYS A 3 3.87 -45.17 -3.74
CA LYS A 3 3.50 -43.91 -3.07
C LYS A 3 2.32 -43.30 -3.82
N LEU A 4 1.23 -43.07 -3.09
CA LEU A 4 -0.04 -42.51 -3.55
C LEU A 4 0.14 -41.02 -3.88
N THR A 5 0.01 -40.63 -5.15
CA THR A 5 -0.01 -39.23 -5.59
C THR A 5 -1.36 -38.62 -5.24
N LYS A 6 -1.39 -37.76 -4.21
CA LYS A 6 -2.55 -36.94 -3.88
C LYS A 6 -2.52 -35.69 -4.76
N VAL A 7 -3.42 -35.63 -5.74
CA VAL A 7 -3.68 -34.46 -6.58
C VAL A 7 -4.03 -33.27 -5.65
N PRO A 8 -3.41 -32.09 -5.79
CA PRO A 8 -3.81 -30.93 -5.02
C PRO A 8 -5.17 -30.43 -5.54
N PRO A 9 -6.11 -30.04 -4.65
CA PRO A 9 -7.34 -29.42 -5.09
C PRO A 9 -7.01 -28.08 -5.75
N HIS A 10 -7.49 -27.90 -6.98
CA HIS A 10 -7.53 -26.60 -7.66
C HIS A 10 -8.15 -25.57 -6.70
N PRO A 11 -7.51 -24.42 -6.43
CA PRO A 11 -8.15 -23.37 -5.66
C PRO A 11 -9.27 -22.78 -6.51
N SER A 12 -10.51 -23.02 -6.05
CA SER A 12 -11.73 -22.42 -6.56
C SER A 12 -11.62 -20.90 -6.48
N ASN A 13 -11.88 -20.26 -7.60
CA ASN A 13 -11.73 -18.85 -7.95
C ASN A 13 -12.80 -17.92 -7.32
N GLU A 14 -13.19 -18.14 -6.07
CA GLU A 14 -14.31 -17.40 -5.45
C GLU A 14 -13.92 -16.51 -4.25
N THR A 15 -12.62 -16.40 -3.91
CA THR A 15 -12.16 -15.60 -2.77
C THR A 15 -11.38 -14.33 -3.13
N VAL A 16 -11.20 -14.01 -4.42
CA VAL A 16 -10.30 -12.92 -4.85
C VAL A 16 -10.85 -11.52 -4.56
N GLU A 17 -12.18 -11.31 -4.56
CA GLU A 17 -12.73 -9.95 -4.46
C GLU A 17 -12.88 -9.40 -3.04
N LYS A 18 -12.88 -10.26 -2.01
CA LYS A 18 -13.16 -9.86 -0.62
C LYS A 18 -11.91 -9.36 0.12
N ASP A 19 -10.74 -9.78 -0.33
CA ASP A 19 -9.44 -9.40 0.24
C ASP A 19 -9.02 -7.98 -0.17
N ASP A 20 -9.43 -7.53 -1.36
CA ASP A 20 -9.03 -6.22 -1.90
C ASP A 20 -9.63 -5.04 -1.11
N VAL A 21 -10.88 -5.16 -0.65
CA VAL A 21 -11.55 -4.11 0.14
C VAL A 21 -10.94 -4.02 1.55
N ALA A 22 -10.59 -5.15 2.15
CA ALA A 22 -9.93 -5.20 3.44
C ALA A 22 -8.49 -4.64 3.36
N ALA A 23 -7.77 -4.93 2.28
CA ALA A 23 -6.46 -4.36 2.00
C ALA A 23 -6.52 -2.85 1.81
N ALA A 24 -7.47 -2.34 1.02
CA ALA A 24 -7.65 -0.90 0.83
C ALA A 24 -7.98 -0.17 2.16
N THR A 25 -8.85 -0.76 2.98
CA THR A 25 -9.21 -0.20 4.31
C THR A 25 -8.02 -0.19 5.26
N ALA A 26 -7.22 -1.26 5.28
CA ALA A 26 -6.01 -1.33 6.09
C ALA A 26 -4.94 -0.31 5.63
N VAL A 27 -4.83 -0.09 4.32
CA VAL A 27 -3.96 0.94 3.74
C VAL A 27 -4.42 2.34 4.15
N GLU A 28 -5.71 2.65 4.09
CA GLU A 28 -6.24 3.92 4.58
C GLU A 28 -5.97 4.16 6.07
N LEU A 29 -6.21 3.16 6.92
CA LEU A 29 -5.93 3.26 8.36
C LEU A 29 -4.44 3.42 8.65
N ALA A 30 -3.57 2.67 7.95
CA ALA A 30 -2.12 2.82 8.09
C ALA A 30 -1.68 4.21 7.60
N MET A 31 -2.30 4.74 6.55
CA MET A 31 -2.02 6.08 6.08
C MET A 31 -2.44 7.16 7.09
N GLU A 32 -3.57 7.01 7.79
CA GLU A 32 -4.01 7.93 8.84
C GLU A 32 -3.11 7.91 10.08
N VAL A 33 -2.52 6.75 10.41
CA VAL A 33 -1.63 6.62 11.59
C VAL A 33 -0.20 7.06 11.28
N TYR A 34 0.28 6.78 10.07
CA TYR A 34 1.68 6.97 9.70
C TYR A 34 1.89 8.08 8.66
N SER A 35 0.91 8.93 8.33
CA SER A 35 0.95 9.78 7.11
C SER A 35 2.26 10.58 6.94
N CYS A 36 2.80 11.13 8.03
CA CYS A 36 4.04 11.90 8.03
C CYS A 36 5.26 11.01 7.72
N ASP A 37 5.33 9.85 8.37
CA ASP A 37 6.37 8.85 8.14
C ASP A 37 6.23 8.22 6.75
N ALA A 38 5.01 7.99 6.29
CA ALA A 38 4.67 7.46 4.98
C ALA A 38 5.05 8.44 3.86
N LYS A 39 4.77 9.75 4.03
CA LYS A 39 5.22 10.78 3.09
C LYS A 39 6.73 10.85 3.02
N THR A 40 7.39 10.82 4.18
CA THR A 40 8.85 10.88 4.26
C THR A 40 9.48 9.66 3.60
N ALA A 41 8.95 8.46 3.87
CA ALA A 41 9.40 7.23 3.23
C ALA A 41 9.19 7.23 1.71
N ALA A 42 8.01 7.68 1.23
CA ALA A 42 7.74 7.77 -0.20
C ALA A 42 8.69 8.77 -0.90
N ALA A 43 8.96 9.91 -0.28
CA ALA A 43 9.92 10.89 -0.79
C ALA A 43 11.34 10.30 -0.85
N HIS A 44 11.78 9.61 0.21
CA HIS A 44 13.08 8.96 0.26
C HIS A 44 13.24 7.91 -0.85
N ARG A 45 12.24 7.03 -1.02
CA ARG A 45 12.22 6.01 -2.07
C ARG A 45 12.23 6.60 -3.48
N ALA A 46 11.50 7.70 -3.71
CA ALA A 46 11.56 8.41 -4.99
C ALA A 46 12.98 8.92 -5.28
N ILE A 47 13.66 9.51 -4.28
CA ILE A 47 15.03 10.03 -4.46
C ILE A 47 16.02 8.90 -4.74
N GLU A 48 15.95 7.78 -4.02
CA GLU A 48 16.78 6.59 -4.29
C GLU A 48 16.59 6.09 -5.73
N ALA A 49 15.33 5.92 -6.16
CA ALA A 49 15.01 5.48 -7.51
C ALA A 49 15.51 6.44 -8.60
N TRP A 50 15.43 7.76 -8.35
CA TRP A 50 16.00 8.76 -9.24
C TRP A 50 17.53 8.64 -9.37
N VAL A 51 18.23 8.52 -8.25
CA VAL A 51 19.70 8.35 -8.21
C VAL A 51 20.13 7.09 -8.95
N GLU A 52 19.37 6.01 -8.80
CA GLU A 52 19.64 4.71 -9.42
C GLU A 52 19.06 4.59 -10.85
N LYS A 53 18.50 5.67 -11.41
CA LYS A 53 17.91 5.75 -12.76
C LYS A 53 16.79 4.73 -13.00
N ARG A 54 16.02 4.39 -11.96
CA ARG A 54 14.83 3.53 -12.04
C ARG A 54 13.58 4.39 -12.23
N GLU A 55 13.37 4.87 -13.45
CA GLU A 55 12.30 5.85 -13.78
C GLU A 55 10.89 5.38 -13.41
N GLY A 56 10.60 4.09 -13.58
CA GLY A 56 9.29 3.51 -13.21
C GLY A 56 9.03 3.58 -11.71
N GLU A 57 10.03 3.25 -10.89
CA GLU A 57 9.94 3.34 -9.43
C GLU A 57 9.87 4.78 -8.95
N PHE A 58 10.66 5.68 -9.58
CA PHE A 58 10.58 7.11 -9.28
C PHE A 58 9.17 7.64 -9.50
N THR A 59 8.58 7.34 -10.66
CA THR A 59 7.22 7.79 -11.01
C THR A 59 6.18 7.22 -10.05
N PHE A 60 6.31 5.94 -9.70
CA PHE A 60 5.44 5.28 -8.73
C PHE A 60 5.50 5.96 -7.35
N TRP A 61 6.69 6.11 -6.78
CA TRP A 61 6.85 6.69 -5.44
C TRP A 61 6.47 8.18 -5.39
N LEU A 62 6.75 8.91 -6.47
CA LEU A 62 6.32 10.31 -6.61
C LEU A 62 4.79 10.43 -6.64
N HIS A 63 4.10 9.51 -7.33
CA HIS A 63 2.65 9.45 -7.34
C HIS A 63 2.09 9.18 -5.94
N ILE A 64 2.66 8.21 -5.20
CA ILE A 64 2.27 7.95 -3.81
C ILE A 64 2.47 9.21 -2.95
N PHE A 65 3.68 9.80 -2.95
CA PHE A 65 3.99 11.00 -2.17
C PHE A 65 3.01 12.15 -2.40
N SER A 66 2.61 12.36 -3.66
CA SER A 66 1.70 13.45 -4.05
C SER A 66 0.26 13.22 -3.59
N ASN A 67 -0.17 11.96 -3.49
CA ASN A 67 -1.53 11.59 -3.10
C ASN A 67 -1.70 11.33 -1.60
N LEU A 68 -0.60 11.13 -0.87
CA LEU A 68 -0.65 11.11 0.59
C LEU A 68 -1.13 12.50 1.08
N LYS A 69 -2.16 12.52 1.93
CA LYS A 69 -2.60 13.74 2.61
C LYS A 69 -1.78 13.90 3.89
N PRO A 70 -1.26 15.10 4.20
CA PRO A 70 -0.68 15.34 5.50
C PRO A 70 -1.82 15.46 6.54
N ASP A 71 -1.75 14.71 7.65
CA ASP A 71 -2.83 14.64 8.68
C ASP A 71 -3.21 15.99 9.32
N TYR A 72 -2.46 17.07 9.05
CA TYR A 72 -2.74 18.40 9.59
C TYR A 72 -4.09 19.00 9.14
N VAL A 73 -4.80 18.39 8.19
CA VAL A 73 -6.02 18.99 7.59
C VAL A 73 -7.33 18.48 8.23
N GLN A 74 -7.33 17.42 9.03
CA GLN A 74 -8.59 16.83 9.54
C GLN A 74 -8.98 17.20 10.97
N ARG A 75 -8.13 17.96 11.71
CA ARG A 75 -8.54 18.52 13.01
C ARG A 75 -9.25 19.86 12.83
N ALA A 76 -10.50 19.82 12.35
CA ALA A 76 -11.40 20.94 12.53
C ALA A 76 -11.57 21.21 14.05
N PRO A 77 -11.67 22.48 14.49
CA PRO A 77 -11.82 22.81 15.90
C PRO A 77 -13.11 22.19 16.45
N SER A 78 -12.99 21.49 17.58
CA SER A 78 -14.12 21.05 18.39
C SER A 78 -15.06 22.23 18.63
N ALA A 79 -16.32 22.08 18.21
CA ALA A 79 -17.36 23.06 18.48
C ALA A 79 -17.54 23.21 20.02
N PRO A 80 -17.87 24.43 20.49
CA PRO A 80 -17.96 24.76 21.92
C PRO A 80 -19.12 24.07 22.64
#